data_AF-A0A4V6ANQ1-F1
#
_entry.id   AF-A0A4V6ANQ1-F1
#
_cell.length_a   1.000
_cell.length_b   1.000
_cell.length_c   1.000
_cell.angle_alpha   90.00
_cell.angle_beta   90.00
_cell.angle_gamma   90.00
#
_symmetry.space_group_name_H-M   'P 1'
#
loop_
_entity.id
_entity.type
_entity.pdbx_description
1 polymer ?
#
loop_
_entity_poly.entity_id
_entity_poly.type
_entity_poly.pdbx_seq_one_letter_code
_entity_poly.pdbx_strand_id
1 'polypeptide(L)'
;MMQMHPYILNINEDAQLSGVVKLFIQEGEWDIGLCDSSPRSISIKGLGIQDRHAVFRNEQRRVTLTPLAGSKVIVNGSVVTQTTELQHLDRLILGSNCTYLFIGYPSERGGDDWSRYDYDYFQSELAAAEGIHLGESNAGSSQTDPSLLAVFYDYVKLMPMMAEANQMSQELNKGVEFKLEIKNLALSDSKGHDLQKEIVVRVTAVGRKQVWIWSKAKFVNRKFLMEEVYQQHQAEKSTDNRVEGLSTAALPRDKDPFWDPVEPLLLGTAHLWLHPLGEDDILIDPSELLGRRLDFQLILEQCCGLSWVREVRNRGVQIGLFDCQPLYTPAVWHNVNPLLDHRVHFASLQTSQRLLDYLQSSAVVLELWGLQEGCTDLISSLEGVRMTTEGVFVMEEAGPADTAPVDSAELSCSVRALQQDLEELKSVNASLRKENHSLKEQLNTARNGGESVRGRSVRPSCDAEFARSLKVFYHSMTSVRGQLQRLRRHRPSEDSDLLGLRLFVDEQSRLLRDFSEQLEQSVSTLKQDVAAIVRRKRERSGIWS
;
A
#
# COMPACT_ATOMS: atom_id res chain seq x y z
N MET A 1 1.17 41.40 -30.34
CA MET A 1 1.65 41.84 -29.01
C MET A 1 2.05 40.60 -28.23
N MET A 2 3.33 40.42 -27.95
CA MET A 2 3.82 39.31 -27.11
C MET A 2 3.28 39.50 -25.69
N GLN A 3 2.74 38.44 -25.07
CA GLN A 3 2.20 38.50 -23.71
C GLN A 3 3.31 38.85 -22.71
N MET A 4 3.22 40.07 -22.15
CA MET A 4 4.26 40.76 -21.36
C MET A 4 4.29 40.41 -19.86
N HIS A 5 3.40 39.53 -19.38
CA HIS A 5 3.21 39.30 -17.94
C HIS A 5 3.74 37.93 -17.50
N PRO A 6 4.19 37.81 -16.24
CA PRO A 6 4.42 36.52 -15.61
C PRO A 6 3.10 35.75 -15.48
N TYR A 7 3.17 34.43 -15.42
CA TYR A 7 2.01 33.56 -15.30
C TYR A 7 2.38 32.25 -14.62
N ILE A 8 1.38 31.56 -14.07
CA ILE A 8 1.53 30.17 -13.64
C ILE A 8 0.93 29.23 -14.69
N LEU A 9 1.61 28.12 -14.94
CA LEU A 9 1.27 27.08 -15.91
C LEU A 9 0.86 25.82 -15.15
N ASN A 10 -0.31 25.24 -15.41
CA ASN A 10 -0.69 24.01 -14.71
C ASN A 10 0.20 22.82 -15.14
N ILE A 11 0.59 22.01 -14.18
CA ILE A 11 1.24 20.71 -14.40
C ILE A 11 0.29 19.66 -13.85
N ASN A 12 0.05 18.58 -14.58
CA ASN A 12 -0.96 17.58 -14.26
C ASN A 12 -0.38 16.17 -14.43
N GLU A 13 -0.88 15.21 -13.65
CA GLU A 13 -0.54 13.79 -13.77
C GLU A 13 -0.79 13.27 -15.19
N ASP A 14 -1.87 13.70 -15.84
CA ASP A 14 -2.05 13.50 -17.28
C ASP A 14 -1.23 14.56 -18.05
N ALA A 15 -0.15 14.10 -18.69
CA ALA A 15 0.72 14.93 -19.51
C ALA A 15 -0.03 15.69 -20.61
N GLN A 16 -1.17 15.18 -21.11
CA GLN A 16 -1.99 15.87 -22.11
C GLN A 16 -2.77 17.07 -21.55
N LEU A 17 -2.98 17.12 -20.24
CA LEU A 17 -3.64 18.22 -19.55
C LEU A 17 -2.64 19.26 -19.03
N SER A 18 -1.35 18.92 -19.00
CA SER A 18 -0.28 19.83 -18.60
C SER A 18 -0.12 20.98 -19.59
N GLY A 19 0.02 22.20 -19.07
CA GLY A 19 0.26 23.41 -19.85
C GLY A 19 -0.96 23.99 -20.59
N VAL A 20 -2.13 23.39 -20.42
CA VAL A 20 -3.39 23.84 -21.04
C VAL A 20 -3.90 25.14 -20.41
N VAL A 21 -3.71 25.30 -19.10
CA VAL A 21 -4.17 26.46 -18.32
C VAL A 21 -2.98 27.38 -18.01
N LYS A 22 -3.10 28.65 -18.42
CA LYS A 22 -2.15 29.73 -18.13
C LYS A 22 -2.85 30.85 -17.40
N LEU A 23 -2.42 31.15 -16.18
CA LEU A 23 -3.04 32.17 -15.32
C LEU A 23 -2.06 33.34 -15.19
N PHE A 24 -2.36 34.44 -15.88
CA PHE A 24 -1.50 35.62 -15.94
C PHE A 24 -1.61 36.47 -14.67
N ILE A 25 -0.46 36.94 -14.18
CA ILE A 25 -0.35 37.77 -13.00
C ILE A 25 0.06 39.17 -13.46
N GLN A 26 -0.94 40.02 -13.70
CA GLN A 26 -0.70 41.43 -14.06
C GLN A 26 -0.24 42.23 -12.83
N GLU A 27 0.19 43.47 -13.04
CA GLU A 27 0.61 44.35 -11.95
C GLU A 27 -0.53 44.60 -10.93
N GLY A 28 -0.18 44.56 -9.65
CA GLY A 28 -1.10 44.64 -8.52
C GLY A 28 -1.20 43.34 -7.71
N GLU A 29 -2.16 43.31 -6.79
CA GLU A 29 -2.47 42.16 -5.94
C GLU A 29 -3.59 41.31 -6.54
N TRP A 30 -3.39 39.99 -6.52
CA TRP A 30 -4.28 38.97 -7.06
C TRP A 30 -4.53 37.89 -6.00
N ASP A 31 -5.80 37.75 -5.60
CA ASP A 31 -6.22 36.66 -4.73
C ASP A 31 -6.29 35.36 -5.53
N ILE A 32 -5.79 34.24 -4.99
CA ILE A 32 -5.97 32.91 -5.59
C ILE A 32 -6.75 32.02 -4.61
N GLY A 33 -7.75 31.29 -5.11
CA GLY A 33 -8.62 30.46 -4.28
C GLY A 33 -9.85 29.94 -5.04
N LEU A 34 -10.85 29.43 -4.32
CA LEU A 34 -12.12 28.99 -4.90
C LEU A 34 -13.02 30.18 -5.30
N CYS A 35 -12.99 31.27 -4.53
CA CYS A 35 -13.90 32.38 -4.66
C CYS A 35 -13.51 33.29 -5.84
N ASP A 36 -14.47 33.56 -6.73
CA ASP A 36 -14.29 34.47 -7.87
C ASP A 36 -15.06 35.79 -7.67
N SER A 37 -15.00 36.33 -6.45
CA SER A 37 -15.80 37.50 -6.04
C SER A 37 -15.18 38.84 -6.41
N SER A 38 -13.96 38.86 -6.95
CA SER A 38 -13.26 40.10 -7.28
C SER A 38 -12.75 40.11 -8.73
N PRO A 39 -12.62 41.27 -9.38
CA PRO A 39 -12.01 41.35 -10.71
C PRO A 39 -10.50 41.01 -10.72
N ARG A 40 -9.88 40.84 -9.54
CA ARG A 40 -8.48 40.46 -9.34
C ARG A 40 -8.37 39.13 -8.58
N SER A 41 -9.26 38.18 -8.87
CA SER A 41 -9.13 36.79 -8.39
C SER A 41 -8.70 35.85 -9.51
N ILE A 42 -7.89 34.86 -9.13
CA ILE A 42 -7.54 33.70 -9.93
C ILE A 42 -8.29 32.51 -9.30
N SER A 43 -9.38 32.09 -9.93
CA SER A 43 -10.13 30.93 -9.45
C SER A 43 -9.41 29.64 -9.84
N ILE A 44 -9.05 28.84 -8.84
CA ILE A 44 -8.51 27.48 -9.02
C ILE A 44 -9.39 26.49 -8.27
N LYS A 45 -9.57 25.31 -8.86
CA LYS A 45 -10.35 24.23 -8.26
C LYS A 45 -9.43 23.09 -7.87
N GLY A 46 -9.61 22.59 -6.66
CA GLY A 46 -8.89 21.44 -6.16
C GLY A 46 -9.15 21.20 -4.70
N LEU A 47 -8.84 19.98 -4.25
CA LEU A 47 -9.03 19.58 -2.87
C LEU A 47 -8.06 20.34 -1.94
N GLY A 48 -8.58 20.93 -0.87
CA GLY A 48 -7.80 21.75 0.07
C GLY A 48 -7.48 23.17 -0.41
N ILE A 49 -8.03 23.60 -1.54
CA ILE A 49 -8.03 25.01 -1.92
C ILE A 49 -9.08 25.73 -1.07
N GLN A 50 -8.69 26.86 -0.49
CA GLN A 50 -9.56 27.71 0.32
C GLN A 50 -10.23 28.77 -0.57
N ASP A 51 -11.32 29.39 -0.09
CA ASP A 51 -11.98 30.50 -0.80
C ASP A 51 -11.01 31.63 -1.16
N ARG A 52 -10.14 31.99 -0.20
CA ARG A 52 -8.95 32.81 -0.42
C ARG A 52 -7.77 32.01 0.11
N HIS A 53 -6.99 31.44 -0.79
CA HIS A 53 -5.92 30.50 -0.47
C HIS A 53 -4.57 31.19 -0.32
N ALA A 54 -4.20 32.07 -1.25
CA ALA A 54 -2.98 32.86 -1.20
C ALA A 54 -3.17 34.17 -1.97
N VAL A 55 -2.18 35.05 -1.90
CA VAL A 55 -2.15 36.32 -2.62
C VAL A 55 -0.87 36.41 -3.42
N PHE A 56 -0.99 36.59 -4.74
CA PHE A 56 0.11 37.03 -5.58
C PHE A 56 0.16 38.55 -5.57
N ARG A 57 1.35 39.11 -5.38
CA ARG A 57 1.60 40.54 -5.52
C ARG A 57 2.66 40.74 -6.58
N ASN A 58 2.31 41.43 -7.65
CA ASN A 58 3.22 41.78 -8.72
C ASN A 58 3.45 43.30 -8.73
N GLU A 59 4.61 43.72 -8.24
CA GLU A 59 4.99 45.14 -8.17
C GLU A 59 6.46 45.29 -8.53
N GLN A 60 6.82 46.38 -9.22
CA GLN A 60 8.21 46.67 -9.59
C GLN A 60 8.89 45.52 -10.36
N ARG A 61 8.12 44.77 -11.18
CA ARG A 61 8.55 43.55 -11.89
C ARG A 61 9.02 42.41 -10.97
N ARG A 62 8.53 42.38 -9.73
CA ARG A 62 8.77 41.28 -8.79
C ARG A 62 7.44 40.66 -8.39
N VAL A 63 7.37 39.34 -8.45
CA VAL A 63 6.19 38.59 -8.04
C VAL A 63 6.46 37.91 -6.70
N THR A 64 5.62 38.18 -5.72
CA THR A 64 5.66 37.50 -4.41
C THR A 64 4.37 36.74 -4.18
N LEU A 65 4.46 35.61 -3.48
CA LEU A 65 3.35 34.76 -3.08
C LEU A 65 3.23 34.77 -1.56
N THR A 66 2.04 35.10 -1.04
CA THR A 66 1.76 35.09 0.40
C THR A 66 0.64 34.08 0.70
N PRO A 67 0.94 32.97 1.39
CA PRO A 67 -0.07 32.03 1.86
C PRO A 67 -1.01 32.67 2.89
N LEU A 68 -2.30 32.36 2.83
CA LEU A 68 -3.26 32.78 3.85
C LEU A 68 -3.40 31.73 4.96
N ALA A 69 -4.00 32.12 6.09
CA ALA A 69 -4.12 31.25 7.26
C ALA A 69 -4.89 29.97 6.93
N GLY A 70 -4.31 28.81 7.28
CA GLY A 70 -4.89 27.50 7.00
C GLY A 70 -4.68 26.99 5.57
N SER A 71 -4.01 27.75 4.70
CA SER A 71 -3.68 27.32 3.34
C SER A 71 -2.34 26.60 3.30
N LYS A 72 -2.31 25.47 2.59
CA LYS A 72 -1.07 24.74 2.31
C LYS A 72 -0.49 25.22 0.98
N VAL A 73 0.68 25.85 1.04
CA VAL A 73 1.43 26.29 -0.14
C VAL A 73 2.83 25.72 -0.05
N ILE A 74 3.27 25.07 -1.12
CA ILE A 74 4.61 24.53 -1.27
C ILE A 74 5.29 25.26 -2.42
N VAL A 75 6.51 25.71 -2.19
CA VAL A 75 7.39 26.27 -3.21
C VAL A 75 8.66 25.43 -3.20
N ASN A 76 9.01 24.84 -4.35
CA ASN A 76 10.25 24.10 -4.55
C ASN A 76 10.43 22.94 -3.53
N GLY A 77 9.37 22.14 -3.35
CA GLY A 77 9.30 21.04 -2.38
C GLY A 77 9.12 21.47 -0.91
N SER A 78 9.26 22.76 -0.58
CA SER A 78 9.20 23.26 0.80
C SER A 78 7.89 23.96 1.12
N VAL A 79 7.27 23.63 2.25
CA VAL A 79 6.06 24.35 2.74
C VAL A 79 6.44 25.78 3.14
N VAL A 80 5.74 26.76 2.59
CA VAL A 80 5.93 28.18 2.90
C VAL A 80 4.77 28.72 3.72
N THR A 81 5.07 29.57 4.70
CA THR A 81 4.07 30.23 5.58
C THR A 81 4.19 31.75 5.58
N GLN A 82 5.25 32.29 5.00
CA GLN A 82 5.54 33.72 4.91
C GLN A 82 5.49 34.17 3.45
N THR A 83 5.52 35.47 3.20
CA THR A 83 5.64 36.04 1.86
C THR A 83 6.97 35.60 1.23
N THR A 84 6.89 34.93 0.09
CA THR A 84 8.04 34.40 -0.65
C THR A 84 8.11 35.06 -2.02
N GLU A 85 9.28 35.54 -2.42
CA GLU A 85 9.52 36.02 -3.78
C GLU A 85 9.69 34.84 -4.74
N LEU A 86 8.99 34.88 -5.87
CA LEU A 86 9.02 33.82 -6.87
C LEU A 86 10.04 34.14 -7.97
N GLN A 87 10.80 33.12 -8.34
CA GLN A 87 11.75 33.14 -9.43
C GLN A 87 11.24 32.29 -10.60
N HIS A 88 11.63 32.65 -11.82
CA HIS A 88 11.29 31.85 -12.99
C HIS A 88 11.63 30.37 -12.77
N LEU A 89 10.66 29.49 -13.05
CA LEU A 89 10.71 28.03 -12.87
C LEU A 89 10.56 27.56 -11.41
N ASP A 90 10.02 28.39 -10.52
CA ASP A 90 9.56 27.93 -9.22
C ASP A 90 8.36 26.98 -9.37
N ARG A 91 8.42 25.87 -8.63
CA ARG A 91 7.42 24.80 -8.60
C ARG A 91 6.47 25.09 -7.45
N LEU A 92 5.21 25.33 -7.77
CA LEU A 92 4.17 25.65 -6.80
C LEU A 92 3.24 24.45 -6.63
N ILE A 93 2.94 24.06 -5.39
CA ILE A 93 1.83 23.17 -5.07
C ILE A 93 0.89 23.91 -4.13
N LEU A 94 -0.35 24.08 -4.55
CA LEU A 94 -1.41 24.75 -3.79
C LEU A 94 -2.43 23.71 -3.30
N GLY A 95 -2.90 23.86 -2.07
CA GLY A 95 -3.81 22.90 -1.44
C GLY A 95 -3.16 21.52 -1.29
N SER A 96 -3.92 20.47 -1.61
CA SER A 96 -3.42 19.09 -1.47
C SER A 96 -2.44 18.72 -2.58
N ASN A 97 -2.75 19.11 -3.82
CA ASN A 97 -2.10 18.58 -5.01
C ASN A 97 -2.25 19.44 -6.29
N CYS A 98 -2.60 20.74 -6.17
CA CYS A 98 -2.69 21.59 -7.36
C CYS A 98 -1.31 22.10 -7.77
N THR A 99 -0.70 21.45 -8.74
CA THR A 99 0.65 21.69 -9.24
C THR A 99 0.71 22.76 -10.34
N TYR A 100 1.57 23.75 -10.17
CA TYR A 100 1.82 24.83 -11.13
C TYR A 100 3.30 25.17 -11.27
N LEU A 101 3.76 25.46 -12.48
CA LEU A 101 5.08 26.01 -12.75
C LEU A 101 4.97 27.52 -12.93
N PHE A 102 5.74 28.30 -12.17
CA PHE A 102 5.78 29.75 -12.30
C PHE A 102 6.70 30.18 -13.45
N ILE A 103 6.16 30.95 -14.37
CA ILE A 103 6.88 31.52 -15.51
C ILE A 103 7.00 33.03 -15.32
N GLY A 104 8.23 33.48 -15.09
CA GLY A 104 8.57 34.88 -14.83
C GLY A 104 8.39 35.79 -16.05
N TYR A 105 8.91 37.01 -15.97
CA TYR A 105 8.84 37.96 -17.09
C TYR A 105 9.61 37.43 -18.31
N PRO A 106 9.24 37.80 -19.55
CA PRO A 106 9.98 37.38 -20.75
C PRO A 106 11.50 37.62 -20.69
N SER A 107 11.94 38.67 -19.98
CA SER A 107 13.36 38.97 -19.75
C SER A 107 14.09 37.97 -18.84
N GLU A 108 13.36 37.17 -18.06
CA GLU A 108 13.89 36.17 -17.12
C GLU A 108 13.92 34.76 -17.72
N ARG A 109 13.26 34.53 -18.87
CA ARG A 109 12.94 33.19 -19.39
C ARG A 109 14.08 32.42 -20.05
N GLY A 110 15.24 33.06 -20.23
CA GLY A 110 16.41 32.41 -20.83
C GLY A 110 16.12 31.64 -22.12
N GLY A 111 16.95 30.63 -22.39
CA GLY A 111 16.69 29.57 -23.38
C GLY A 111 16.35 28.24 -22.71
N ASP A 112 15.81 28.30 -21.49
CA ASP A 112 15.69 27.14 -20.63
C ASP A 112 14.58 26.20 -21.11
N ASP A 113 14.92 24.92 -21.26
CA ASP A 113 13.96 23.88 -21.55
C ASP A 113 13.22 23.49 -20.25
N TRP A 114 12.02 24.04 -20.09
CA TRP A 114 11.15 23.74 -18.95
C TRP A 114 10.26 22.50 -19.16
N SER A 115 10.43 21.74 -20.26
CA SER A 115 9.71 20.47 -20.46
C SER A 115 10.09 19.38 -19.44
N ARG A 116 11.26 19.52 -18.81
CA ARG A 116 11.73 18.64 -17.72
C ARG A 116 10.89 18.70 -16.44
N TYR A 117 10.09 19.75 -16.26
CA TYR A 117 9.27 19.94 -15.06
C TYR A 117 7.89 19.32 -15.25
N ASP A 118 7.87 18.00 -15.42
CA ASP A 118 6.64 17.23 -15.44
C ASP A 118 6.12 16.96 -14.03
N TYR A 119 4.97 16.29 -13.93
CA TYR A 119 4.33 16.02 -12.66
C TYR A 119 5.20 15.11 -11.76
N ASP A 120 5.85 14.10 -12.34
CA ASP A 120 6.73 13.18 -11.60
C ASP A 120 7.93 13.93 -10.99
N TYR A 121 8.48 14.93 -11.70
CA TYR A 121 9.52 15.81 -11.16
C TYR A 121 9.07 16.50 -9.88
N PHE A 122 7.89 17.14 -9.88
CA PHE A 122 7.34 17.83 -8.69
C PHE A 122 7.20 16.88 -7.50
N GLN A 123 6.68 15.67 -7.74
CA GLN A 123 6.50 14.68 -6.67
C GLN A 123 7.84 14.13 -6.17
N SER A 124 8.84 13.96 -7.05
CA SER A 124 10.19 13.54 -6.67
C SER A 124 10.92 14.61 -5.83
N GLU A 125 10.73 15.88 -6.15
CA GLU A 125 11.24 17.01 -5.39
C GLU A 125 10.61 17.08 -4.00
N LEU A 126 9.30 16.85 -3.91
CA LEU A 126 8.59 16.77 -2.63
C LEU A 126 9.08 15.59 -1.79
N ALA A 127 9.28 14.42 -2.38
CA ALA A 127 9.84 13.24 -1.70
C ALA A 127 11.26 13.52 -1.18
N ALA A 128 12.10 14.19 -1.99
CA ALA A 128 13.45 14.58 -1.59
C ALA A 128 13.44 15.57 -0.40
N ALA A 129 12.49 16.51 -0.37
CA ALA A 129 12.31 17.42 0.76
C ALA A 129 11.89 16.70 2.06
N GLU A 130 11.22 15.55 1.96
CA GLU A 130 10.93 14.64 3.09
C GLU A 130 12.12 13.72 3.46
N GLY A 131 13.27 13.88 2.80
CA GLY A 131 14.48 13.09 3.03
C GLY A 131 14.55 11.79 2.24
N ILE A 132 13.57 11.52 1.35
CA ILE A 132 13.53 10.34 0.50
C ILE A 132 14.14 10.68 -0.86
N HIS A 133 15.41 10.32 -1.06
CA HIS A 133 16.12 10.54 -2.32
C HIS A 133 16.81 9.25 -2.76
N LEU A 134 16.85 9.02 -4.08
CA LEU A 134 17.74 8.03 -4.66
C LEU A 134 19.17 8.56 -4.50
N GLY A 135 19.94 7.98 -3.59
CA GLY A 135 21.31 8.44 -3.32
C GLY A 135 22.15 8.49 -4.60
N GLU A 136 22.94 9.55 -4.77
CA GLU A 136 24.14 9.49 -5.61
C GLU A 136 25.07 8.47 -4.96
N SER A 137 25.10 7.26 -5.50
CA SER A 137 26.05 6.23 -5.08
C SER A 137 27.46 6.82 -5.16
N ASN A 138 28.12 6.95 -4.00
CA ASN A 138 29.54 7.28 -3.91
C ASN A 138 30.32 6.45 -4.94
N ALA A 139 31.19 7.15 -5.67
CA ALA A 139 32.01 6.64 -6.77
C ALA A 139 32.45 5.17 -6.59
N GLY A 140 31.83 4.25 -7.34
CA GLY A 140 32.26 2.85 -7.40
C GLY A 140 31.24 1.83 -7.90
N SER A 141 29.94 1.98 -7.61
CA SER A 141 28.90 1.03 -8.04
C SER A 141 27.77 1.74 -8.79
N SER A 142 27.79 1.69 -10.12
CA SER A 142 26.87 2.42 -11.01
C SER A 142 25.45 1.83 -11.12
N GLN A 143 25.01 1.00 -10.16
CA GLN A 143 23.63 0.47 -10.15
C GLN A 143 22.97 0.74 -8.81
N THR A 144 21.98 1.62 -8.81
CA THR A 144 20.99 1.75 -7.73
C THR A 144 20.23 0.43 -7.59
N ASP A 145 20.12 -0.07 -6.37
CA ASP A 145 19.35 -1.27 -6.03
C ASP A 145 17.94 -1.21 -6.66
N PRO A 146 17.57 -2.17 -7.53
CA PRO A 146 16.25 -2.22 -8.16
C PRO A 146 15.08 -2.20 -7.15
N SER A 147 15.27 -2.74 -5.95
CA SER A 147 14.24 -2.69 -4.90
C SER A 147 14.05 -1.27 -4.35
N LEU A 148 15.12 -0.53 -4.13
CA LEU A 148 15.05 0.87 -3.71
C LEU A 148 14.40 1.73 -4.77
N LEU A 149 14.73 1.49 -6.04
CA LEU A 149 14.14 2.21 -7.16
C LEU A 149 12.62 1.96 -7.26
N ALA A 150 12.18 0.71 -7.13
CA ALA A 150 10.77 0.36 -7.14
C ALA A 150 9.98 1.04 -6.00
N VAL A 151 10.55 1.05 -4.79
CA VAL A 151 9.96 1.75 -3.64
C VAL A 151 9.94 3.26 -3.84
N PHE A 152 10.99 3.85 -4.42
CA PHE A 152 10.97 5.28 -4.70
C PHE A 152 9.84 5.66 -5.66
N TYR A 153 9.67 4.90 -6.75
CA TYR A 153 8.56 5.14 -7.70
C TYR A 153 7.19 4.98 -7.04
N ASP A 154 7.02 3.97 -6.19
CA ASP A 154 5.77 3.78 -5.46
C ASP A 154 5.51 4.90 -4.46
N TYR A 155 6.56 5.44 -3.83
CA TYR A 155 6.46 6.55 -2.87
C TYR A 155 5.97 7.80 -3.58
N VAL A 156 6.65 8.18 -4.67
CA VAL A 156 6.33 9.33 -5.51
C VAL A 156 4.89 9.28 -6.01
N LYS A 157 4.41 8.11 -6.44
CA LYS A 157 3.02 7.96 -6.89
C LYS A 157 1.98 8.05 -5.78
N LEU A 158 2.32 7.64 -4.57
CA LEU A 158 1.38 7.65 -3.43
C LEU A 158 1.29 8.99 -2.72
N MET A 159 2.36 9.80 -2.75
CA MET A 159 2.41 11.14 -2.15
C MET A 159 1.17 12.01 -2.41
N PRO A 160 0.74 12.23 -3.68
CA PRO A 160 -0.44 13.05 -3.95
C PRO A 160 -1.72 12.45 -3.37
N MET A 161 -1.90 11.13 -3.50
CA MET A 161 -3.05 10.42 -2.92
C MET A 161 -3.09 10.55 -1.39
N MET A 162 -1.92 10.58 -0.76
CA MET A 162 -1.75 10.71 0.68
C MET A 162 -2.12 12.10 1.18
N ALA A 163 -1.70 13.14 0.46
CA ALA A 163 -2.11 14.52 0.71
C ALA A 163 -3.63 14.68 0.57
N GLU A 164 -4.23 14.12 -0.49
CA GLU A 164 -5.68 14.16 -0.71
C GLU A 164 -6.46 13.41 0.37
N ALA A 165 -6.03 12.22 0.77
CA ALA A 165 -6.69 11.44 1.82
C ALA A 165 -6.70 12.18 3.17
N ASN A 166 -5.57 12.81 3.53
CA ASN A 166 -5.47 13.65 4.72
C ASN A 166 -6.37 14.88 4.64
N GLN A 167 -6.43 15.53 3.49
CA GLN A 167 -7.31 16.68 3.29
C GLN A 167 -8.80 16.30 3.40
N MET A 168 -9.22 15.18 2.78
CA MET A 168 -10.59 14.69 2.92
C MET A 168 -10.92 14.34 4.37
N SER A 169 -9.99 13.70 5.09
CA SER A 169 -10.15 13.39 6.51
C SER A 169 -10.37 14.65 7.35
N GLN A 170 -9.61 15.72 7.08
CA GLN A 170 -9.74 17.00 7.75
C GLN A 170 -11.10 17.66 7.47
N GLU A 171 -11.50 17.77 6.20
CA GLU A 171 -12.75 18.45 5.81
C GLU A 171 -14.02 17.69 6.20
N LEU A 172 -13.93 16.36 6.29
CA LEU A 172 -14.99 15.50 6.80
C LEU A 172 -14.95 15.31 8.33
N ASN A 173 -14.00 15.96 9.03
CA ASN A 173 -13.78 15.82 10.47
C ASN A 173 -13.66 14.35 10.94
N LYS A 174 -12.99 13.50 10.16
CA LYS A 174 -12.79 12.08 10.47
C LYS A 174 -11.78 11.84 11.58
N GLY A 175 -10.83 12.76 11.76
CA GLY A 175 -9.80 12.66 12.80
C GLY A 175 -8.81 11.52 12.56
N VAL A 176 -8.57 11.19 11.29
CA VAL A 176 -7.64 10.13 10.84
C VAL A 176 -6.50 10.75 10.04
N GLU A 177 -5.27 10.38 10.34
CA GLU A 177 -4.07 10.83 9.63
C GLU A 177 -3.40 9.65 8.92
N PHE A 178 -2.99 9.86 7.68
CA PHE A 178 -2.25 8.91 6.87
C PHE A 178 -0.78 9.36 6.79
N LYS A 179 0.15 8.40 6.80
CA LYS A 179 1.58 8.62 6.61
C LYS A 179 2.23 7.47 5.84
N LEU A 180 3.09 7.78 4.86
CA LEU A 180 3.87 6.77 4.16
C LEU A 180 5.05 6.31 5.02
N GLU A 181 5.31 5.01 5.02
CA GLU A 181 6.48 4.42 5.65
C GLU A 181 7.11 3.36 4.75
N ILE A 182 8.44 3.32 4.73
CA ILE A 182 9.21 2.29 4.04
C ILE A 182 9.60 1.24 5.07
N LYS A 183 9.16 0.00 4.87
CA LYS A 183 9.54 -1.15 5.68
C LYS A 183 10.55 -2.00 4.93
N ASN A 184 11.53 -2.54 5.66
CA ASN A 184 12.42 -3.56 5.15
C ASN A 184 11.78 -4.93 5.38
N LEU A 185 11.67 -5.77 4.34
CA LEU A 185 11.16 -7.14 4.46
C LEU A 185 12.19 -8.13 5.03
N ALA A 186 13.35 -7.66 5.52
CA ALA A 186 14.33 -8.47 6.27
C ALA A 186 13.73 -9.23 7.48
N LEU A 187 12.46 -8.98 7.81
CA LEU A 187 11.67 -9.67 8.82
C LEU A 187 11.39 -11.16 8.49
N SER A 188 11.64 -11.64 7.27
CA SER A 188 11.24 -13.00 6.82
C SER A 188 12.36 -13.89 6.25
N ASP A 189 13.60 -13.41 6.11
CA ASP A 189 14.73 -14.27 5.76
C ASP A 189 15.54 -14.55 7.02
N SER A 190 15.62 -15.84 7.40
CA SER A 190 16.45 -16.27 8.52
C SER A 190 17.87 -15.73 8.37
N LYS A 191 18.42 -15.71 7.14
CA LYS A 191 19.80 -15.30 6.76
C LYS A 191 20.08 -13.80 6.82
N GLY A 192 19.07 -12.95 7.04
CA GLY A 192 19.28 -11.51 7.26
C GLY A 192 19.81 -10.75 6.04
N HIS A 193 19.59 -11.24 4.81
CA HIS A 193 19.90 -10.45 3.62
C HIS A 193 19.01 -9.19 3.58
N ASP A 194 19.54 -8.08 3.02
CA ASP A 194 18.73 -6.88 2.74
C ASP A 194 17.66 -7.28 1.70
N LEU A 195 16.49 -7.65 2.21
CA LEU A 195 15.35 -8.04 1.40
C LEU A 195 14.67 -6.80 0.81
N GLN A 196 13.73 -7.09 -0.10
CA GLN A 196 12.90 -6.11 -0.76
C GLN A 196 12.31 -5.11 0.24
N LYS A 197 12.37 -3.83 -0.10
CA LYS A 197 11.70 -2.78 0.64
C LYS A 197 10.23 -2.72 0.17
N GLU A 198 9.32 -2.46 1.10
CA GLU A 198 7.90 -2.30 0.82
C GLU A 198 7.40 -0.97 1.38
N ILE A 199 6.48 -0.33 0.66
CA ILE A 199 5.75 0.82 1.18
C ILE A 199 4.48 0.37 1.86
N VAL A 200 4.30 0.87 3.07
CA VAL A 200 3.05 0.76 3.82
C VAL A 200 2.54 2.14 4.18
N VAL A 201 1.25 2.20 4.49
CA VAL A 201 0.59 3.41 4.97
C VAL A 201 0.26 3.23 6.44
N ARG A 202 0.90 4.01 7.29
CA ARG A 202 0.48 4.14 8.69
C ARG A 202 -0.76 5.01 8.74
N VAL A 203 -1.80 4.51 9.38
CA VAL A 203 -3.07 5.21 9.59
C VAL A 203 -3.26 5.43 11.07
N THR A 204 -3.49 6.66 11.50
CA THR A 204 -3.60 7.03 12.91
C THR A 204 -4.92 7.72 13.16
N ALA A 205 -5.79 7.13 13.98
CA ALA A 205 -6.96 7.82 14.51
C ALA A 205 -6.52 8.69 15.71
N VAL A 206 -6.36 9.99 15.47
CA VAL A 206 -5.72 10.94 16.41
C VAL A 206 -6.43 10.98 17.76
N GLY A 207 -7.77 11.07 17.75
CA GLY A 207 -8.57 11.17 18.98
C GLY A 207 -8.52 9.91 19.86
N ARG A 208 -8.50 8.72 19.23
CA ARG A 208 -8.45 7.42 19.93
C ARG A 208 -7.03 6.90 20.14
N LYS A 209 -6.04 7.52 19.51
CA LYS A 209 -4.63 7.09 19.48
C LYS A 209 -4.43 5.66 18.95
N GLN A 210 -5.38 5.19 18.15
CA GLN A 210 -5.34 3.89 17.48
C GLN A 210 -4.55 4.03 16.18
N VAL A 211 -3.78 3.00 15.86
CA VAL A 211 -2.91 2.93 14.68
C VAL A 211 -3.22 1.67 13.90
N TRP A 212 -3.15 1.77 12.58
CA TRP A 212 -3.17 0.65 11.64
C TRP A 212 -2.01 0.77 10.65
N ILE A 213 -1.65 -0.36 10.06
CA ILE A 213 -0.71 -0.40 8.93
C ILE A 213 -1.46 -0.99 7.74
N TRP A 214 -1.61 -0.22 6.67
CA TRP A 214 -2.26 -0.66 5.44
C TRP A 214 -1.21 -0.94 4.37
N SER A 215 -1.44 -1.99 3.58
CA SER A 215 -0.69 -2.18 2.35
C SER A 215 -1.04 -1.06 1.35
N LYS A 216 -0.11 -0.80 0.41
CA LYS A 216 -0.34 0.10 -0.73
C LYS A 216 -1.69 -0.17 -1.41
N ALA A 217 -1.99 -1.44 -1.72
CA ALA A 217 -3.23 -1.82 -2.41
C ALA A 217 -4.48 -1.49 -1.59
N LYS A 218 -4.47 -1.75 -0.28
CA LYS A 218 -5.59 -1.44 0.61
C LYS A 218 -5.83 0.07 0.68
N PHE A 219 -4.78 0.86 0.79
CA PHE A 219 -4.88 2.32 0.81
C PHE A 219 -5.44 2.88 -0.51
N VAL A 220 -4.90 2.46 -1.66
CA VAL A 220 -5.39 2.91 -2.98
C VAL A 220 -6.88 2.63 -3.15
N ASN A 221 -7.33 1.43 -2.79
CA ASN A 221 -8.75 1.07 -2.86
C ASN A 221 -9.62 1.91 -1.92
N ARG A 222 -9.16 2.13 -0.68
CA ARG A 222 -9.90 2.93 0.30
C ARG A 222 -9.93 4.42 -0.07
N LYS A 223 -8.85 4.96 -0.64
CA LYS A 223 -8.79 6.35 -1.13
C LYS A 223 -9.91 6.62 -2.13
N PHE A 224 -10.14 5.71 -3.07
CA PHE A 224 -11.25 5.83 -4.02
C PHE A 224 -12.62 5.94 -3.32
N LEU A 225 -12.85 5.10 -2.29
CA LEU A 225 -14.07 5.17 -1.49
C LEU A 225 -14.17 6.46 -0.67
N MET A 226 -13.05 6.97 -0.15
CA MET A 226 -13.00 8.26 0.55
C MET A 226 -13.42 9.40 -0.39
N GLU A 227 -12.96 9.38 -1.64
CA GLU A 227 -13.35 10.37 -2.64
C GLU A 227 -14.84 10.34 -2.94
N GLU A 228 -15.43 9.14 -3.03
CA GLU A 228 -16.86 8.98 -3.28
C GLU A 228 -17.69 9.57 -2.13
N VAL A 229 -17.30 9.29 -0.88
CA VAL A 229 -17.92 9.88 0.33
C VAL A 229 -17.75 11.40 0.35
N TYR A 230 -16.57 11.89 0.00
CA TYR A 230 -16.28 13.32 -0.03
C TYR A 230 -17.10 14.06 -1.11
N GLN A 231 -17.23 13.49 -2.31
CA GLN A 231 -18.03 14.05 -3.39
C GLN A 231 -19.52 14.13 -3.02
N GLN A 232 -20.05 13.11 -2.34
CA GLN A 232 -21.42 13.14 -1.85
C GLN A 232 -21.63 14.27 -0.83
N HIS A 233 -20.71 14.43 0.13
CA HIS A 233 -20.76 15.52 1.12
C HIS A 233 -20.70 16.91 0.47
N GLN A 234 -19.88 17.07 -0.57
CA GLN A 234 -19.80 18.32 -1.35
C GLN A 234 -21.12 18.61 -2.09
N ALA A 235 -21.77 17.60 -2.67
CA ALA A 235 -23.06 17.76 -3.35
C ALA A 235 -24.18 18.17 -2.37
N GLU A 236 -24.20 17.59 -1.17
CA GLU A 236 -25.14 17.93 -0.10
C GLU A 236 -24.95 19.38 0.38
N LYS A 237 -23.70 19.85 0.54
CA LYS A 237 -23.41 21.26 0.87
C LYS A 237 -23.89 22.26 -0.19
N SER A 238 -23.92 21.85 -1.46
CA SER A 238 -24.33 22.72 -2.57
C SER A 238 -25.85 22.84 -2.74
N THR A 239 -26.63 21.91 -2.16
CA THR A 239 -28.10 21.93 -2.19
C THR A 239 -28.63 22.60 -0.92
N ASP A 240 -28.86 23.91 -1.04
CA ASP A 240 -29.20 24.86 0.04
C ASP A 240 -30.55 24.57 0.73
N ASN A 241 -30.60 23.57 1.62
CA ASN A 241 -31.57 23.55 2.72
C ASN A 241 -30.81 23.77 4.03
N ARG A 242 -30.74 25.05 4.41
CA ARG A 242 -30.27 25.55 5.72
C ARG A 242 -31.23 25.15 6.85
N VAL A 243 -31.46 23.85 7.01
CA VAL A 243 -31.94 23.31 8.28
C VAL A 243 -30.68 22.95 9.06
N GLU A 244 -30.40 23.76 10.06
CA GLU A 244 -29.38 23.49 11.07
C GLU A 244 -29.51 22.03 11.56
N GLY A 245 -28.45 21.22 11.35
CA GLY A 245 -28.23 20.03 12.17
C GLY A 245 -28.44 18.64 11.55
N LEU A 246 -28.47 18.45 10.23
CA LEU A 246 -28.35 17.10 9.65
C LEU A 246 -26.91 16.88 9.16
N SER A 247 -26.06 16.51 10.12
CA SER A 247 -24.82 15.74 9.90
C SER A 247 -25.01 14.78 8.74
N THR A 248 -24.04 14.69 7.82
CA THR A 248 -23.82 13.55 6.94
C THR A 248 -24.19 12.31 7.76
N ALA A 249 -25.25 11.58 7.40
CA ALA A 249 -25.71 10.46 8.20
C ALA A 249 -24.50 9.56 8.43
N ALA A 250 -24.03 9.48 9.68
CA ALA A 250 -22.75 8.85 9.98
C ALA A 250 -22.80 7.45 9.37
N LEU A 251 -21.96 7.21 8.37
CA LEU A 251 -21.95 5.94 7.68
C LEU A 251 -21.82 4.84 8.74
N PRO A 252 -22.54 3.71 8.58
CA PRO A 252 -22.27 2.54 9.40
C PRO A 252 -20.76 2.27 9.45
N ARG A 253 -20.26 1.95 10.64
CA ARG A 253 -18.82 1.89 10.92
C ARG A 253 -18.07 0.95 9.95
N ASP A 254 -18.71 -0.14 9.56
CA ASP A 254 -18.25 -1.13 8.58
C ASP A 254 -18.17 -0.60 7.14
N LYS A 255 -18.85 0.50 6.83
CA LYS A 255 -18.85 1.17 5.53
C LYS A 255 -18.01 2.44 5.50
N ASP A 256 -17.45 2.86 6.64
CA ASP A 256 -16.61 4.06 6.71
C ASP A 256 -15.21 3.76 6.14
N PRO A 257 -14.81 4.34 4.99
CA PRO A 257 -13.53 4.05 4.38
C PRO A 257 -12.33 4.56 5.20
N PHE A 258 -12.55 5.40 6.21
CA PHE A 258 -11.52 5.88 7.14
C PHE A 258 -11.32 4.99 8.36
N TRP A 259 -12.11 3.91 8.52
CA TRP A 259 -12.10 3.09 9.72
C TRP A 259 -11.73 1.62 9.47
N ASP A 260 -10.99 1.02 10.39
CA ASP A 260 -10.69 -0.43 10.45
C ASP A 260 -10.87 -0.99 11.87
N PRO A 261 -11.15 -2.30 12.00
CA PRO A 261 -11.08 -2.97 13.29
C PRO A 261 -9.67 -2.86 13.89
N VAL A 262 -9.60 -2.81 15.22
CA VAL A 262 -8.32 -2.69 15.92
C VAL A 262 -7.71 -4.08 16.02
N GLU A 263 -6.48 -4.21 15.56
CA GLU A 263 -5.73 -5.47 15.53
C GLU A 263 -4.36 -5.28 16.20
N PRO A 264 -3.76 -6.36 16.72
CA PRO A 264 -2.35 -6.36 17.11
C PRO A 264 -1.45 -5.92 15.95
N LEU A 265 -0.42 -5.13 16.26
CA LEU A 265 0.54 -4.63 15.28
C LEU A 265 1.91 -5.24 15.49
N LEU A 266 2.48 -5.85 14.46
CA LEU A 266 3.88 -6.26 14.51
C LEU A 266 4.79 -5.02 14.61
N LEU A 267 5.47 -4.88 15.74
CA LEU A 267 6.37 -3.76 16.04
C LEU A 267 7.80 -4.05 15.58
N GLY A 268 8.20 -5.32 15.59
CA GLY A 268 9.52 -5.75 15.11
C GLY A 268 9.74 -7.24 15.31
N THR A 269 10.84 -7.74 14.75
CA THR A 269 11.26 -9.13 14.93
C THR A 269 12.73 -9.21 15.34
N ALA A 270 13.11 -10.31 15.98
CA ALA A 270 14.48 -10.66 16.30
C ALA A 270 14.75 -12.11 15.88
N HIS A 271 15.88 -12.34 15.21
CA HIS A 271 16.29 -13.65 14.72
C HIS A 271 17.37 -14.21 15.65
N LEU A 272 17.07 -15.34 16.29
CA LEU A 272 17.97 -16.02 17.21
C LEU A 272 18.59 -17.23 16.53
N TRP A 273 19.87 -17.11 16.22
CA TRP A 273 20.67 -18.19 15.66
C TRP A 273 21.35 -18.98 16.76
N LEU A 274 20.98 -20.25 16.87
CA LEU A 274 21.57 -21.14 17.85
C LEU A 274 22.96 -21.57 17.37
N HIS A 275 23.99 -21.16 18.11
CA HIS A 275 25.36 -21.58 17.89
C HIS A 275 25.78 -22.52 19.02
N PRO A 276 26.57 -23.56 18.74
CA PRO A 276 27.16 -24.38 19.78
C PRO A 276 28.08 -23.51 20.65
N LEU A 277 27.81 -23.46 21.96
CA LEU A 277 28.67 -22.78 22.94
C LEU A 277 29.80 -23.75 23.29
N GLY A 278 31.04 -23.40 22.93
CA GLY A 278 32.21 -24.17 23.28
C GLY A 278 32.70 -23.80 24.68
N GLU A 279 32.72 -24.77 25.59
CA GLU A 279 33.85 -25.02 26.49
C GLU A 279 33.74 -26.47 27.03
N ASP A 280 34.84 -27.20 26.86
CA ASP A 280 35.20 -28.56 27.32
C ASP A 280 34.55 -29.83 26.71
N ASP A 281 33.47 -29.76 25.93
CA ASP A 281 33.00 -30.87 25.06
C ASP A 281 32.69 -30.33 23.64
N ILE A 282 33.71 -30.33 22.78
CA ILE A 282 33.65 -29.69 21.46
C ILE A 282 32.79 -30.53 20.51
N LEU A 283 31.57 -30.06 20.22
CA LEU A 283 30.80 -30.52 19.07
C LEU A 283 31.44 -29.96 17.79
N ILE A 284 32.40 -30.68 17.21
CA ILE A 284 33.11 -30.27 15.97
C ILE A 284 32.20 -30.51 14.75
N ASP A 285 31.49 -31.64 14.73
CA ASP A 285 30.53 -31.98 13.69
C ASP A 285 29.11 -32.02 14.29
N PRO A 286 28.19 -31.13 13.87
CA PRO A 286 26.81 -31.15 14.34
C PRO A 286 26.09 -32.49 14.08
N SER A 287 26.56 -33.29 13.12
CA SER A 287 26.03 -34.64 12.82
C SER A 287 26.15 -35.58 14.03
N GLU A 288 27.04 -35.31 14.98
CA GLU A 288 27.16 -36.08 16.22
C GLU A 288 25.92 -35.98 17.13
N LEU A 289 25.07 -34.96 16.94
CA LEU A 289 23.80 -34.83 17.68
C LEU A 289 22.72 -35.78 17.16
N LEU A 290 22.85 -36.34 15.95
CA LEU A 290 21.83 -37.20 15.35
C LEU A 290 21.49 -38.39 16.26
N GLY A 291 20.20 -38.57 16.52
CA GLY A 291 19.67 -39.61 17.41
C GLY A 291 19.93 -39.38 18.91
N ARG A 292 20.70 -38.35 19.30
CA ARG A 292 20.92 -37.97 20.70
C ARG A 292 19.80 -37.06 21.20
N ARG A 293 19.63 -37.03 22.52
CA ARG A 293 18.74 -36.08 23.18
C ARG A 293 19.36 -34.68 23.13
N LEU A 294 18.57 -33.68 22.76
CA LEU A 294 18.93 -32.27 22.75
C LEU A 294 17.87 -31.49 23.51
N ASP A 295 18.29 -30.67 24.46
CA ASP A 295 17.41 -29.79 25.23
C ASP A 295 17.87 -28.34 25.04
N PHE A 296 16.93 -27.43 24.85
CA PHE A 296 17.21 -26.00 24.84
C PHE A 296 16.12 -25.22 25.55
N GLN A 297 16.54 -24.18 26.26
CA GLN A 297 15.66 -23.31 27.03
C GLN A 297 15.78 -21.87 26.53
N LEU A 298 14.64 -21.29 26.17
CA LEU A 298 14.51 -19.88 25.87
C LEU A 298 13.96 -19.16 27.11
N ILE A 299 14.63 -18.09 27.52
CA ILE A 299 14.25 -17.26 28.65
C ILE A 299 14.08 -15.82 28.15
N LEU A 300 12.88 -15.29 28.29
CA LEU A 300 12.55 -13.90 28.03
C LEU A 300 12.26 -13.22 29.38
N GLU A 301 13.25 -12.55 29.94
CA GLU A 301 13.13 -11.94 31.27
C GLU A 301 12.34 -10.62 31.23
N GLN A 302 12.71 -9.71 30.34
CA GLN A 302 12.13 -8.37 30.27
C GLN A 302 12.32 -7.72 28.89
N CYS A 303 11.47 -6.74 28.56
CA CYS A 303 11.76 -5.75 27.52
C CYS A 303 12.17 -4.43 28.17
N CYS A 304 12.96 -3.62 27.45
CA CYS A 304 13.40 -2.31 27.92
C CYS A 304 13.02 -1.22 26.91
N GLY A 305 12.51 -0.10 27.40
CA GLY A 305 12.41 1.15 26.65
C GLY A 305 11.41 1.16 25.50
N LEU A 306 10.31 0.41 25.60
CA LEU A 306 9.31 0.30 24.53
C LEU A 306 8.69 1.65 24.16
N SER A 307 9.09 2.21 23.01
CA SER A 307 8.57 3.48 22.47
C SER A 307 7.07 3.41 22.27
N TRP A 308 6.57 2.28 21.77
CA TRP A 308 5.16 1.99 21.55
C TRP A 308 4.27 2.33 22.76
N VAL A 309 4.68 1.91 23.96
CA VAL A 309 3.95 2.14 25.22
C VAL A 309 4.26 3.53 25.79
N ARG A 310 5.48 4.05 25.55
CA ARG A 310 5.87 5.41 25.96
C ARG A 310 5.03 6.49 25.25
N GLU A 311 4.72 6.29 23.97
CA GLU A 311 3.88 7.19 23.17
C GLU A 311 2.42 7.20 23.66
N VAL A 312 1.87 6.03 23.99
CA VAL A 312 0.51 5.90 24.51
C VAL A 312 0.48 4.87 25.63
N ARG A 313 0.30 5.37 26.86
CA ARG A 313 0.34 4.55 28.08
C ARG A 313 -0.71 3.43 28.12
N ASN A 314 -1.80 3.53 27.38
CA ASN A 314 -2.86 2.51 27.33
C ASN A 314 -2.56 1.33 26.40
N ARG A 315 -1.35 1.25 25.85
CA ARG A 315 -0.93 0.15 24.98
C ARG A 315 -0.32 -0.99 25.78
N GLY A 316 -0.28 -2.15 25.15
CA GLY A 316 0.38 -3.34 25.67
C GLY A 316 1.28 -3.98 24.64
N VAL A 317 1.93 -5.07 25.04
CA VAL A 317 2.76 -5.90 24.18
C VAL A 317 2.62 -7.39 24.49
N GLN A 318 2.90 -8.20 23.48
CA GLN A 318 3.15 -9.65 23.58
C GLN A 318 4.38 -9.99 22.73
N ILE A 319 5.10 -11.05 23.09
CA ILE A 319 6.13 -11.62 22.23
C ILE A 319 5.64 -12.96 21.72
N GLY A 320 5.64 -13.11 20.40
CA GLY A 320 5.42 -14.38 19.71
C GLY A 320 6.76 -15.08 19.46
N LEU A 321 6.78 -16.39 19.65
CA LEU A 321 7.89 -17.28 19.31
C LEU A 321 7.42 -18.19 18.18
N PHE A 322 8.12 -18.11 17.04
CA PHE A 322 7.82 -18.89 15.84
C PHE A 322 8.98 -19.84 15.54
N ASP A 323 8.70 -21.13 15.75
CA ASP A 323 9.52 -22.25 15.30
C ASP A 323 8.61 -23.24 14.53
N CYS A 324 7.66 -23.87 15.23
CA CYS A 324 6.69 -24.81 14.62
C CYS A 324 5.20 -24.47 14.88
N GLN A 325 4.89 -23.85 16.03
CA GLN A 325 3.57 -23.27 16.34
C GLN A 325 3.77 -21.96 17.13
N PRO A 326 2.89 -20.96 16.93
CA PRO A 326 3.05 -19.66 17.58
C PRO A 326 2.76 -19.75 19.08
N LEU A 327 3.80 -19.60 19.89
CA LEU A 327 3.71 -19.42 21.33
C LEU A 327 3.78 -17.94 21.65
N TYR A 328 2.91 -17.44 22.52
CA TYR A 328 2.84 -16.03 22.88
C TYR A 328 3.01 -15.87 24.38
N THR A 329 3.75 -14.84 24.78
CA THR A 329 3.77 -14.40 26.17
C THR A 329 2.38 -13.89 26.58
N PRO A 330 2.04 -13.89 27.87
CA PRO A 330 0.92 -13.11 28.37
C PRO A 330 1.04 -11.64 27.94
N ALA A 331 -0.10 -11.00 27.70
CA ALA A 331 -0.15 -9.58 27.38
C ALA A 331 0.25 -8.73 28.59
N VAL A 332 1.22 -7.83 28.38
CA VAL A 332 1.62 -6.86 29.41
C VAL A 332 1.25 -5.46 28.95
N TRP A 333 0.40 -4.79 29.73
CA TRP A 333 -0.14 -3.47 29.43
C TRP A 333 0.50 -2.39 30.32
N HIS A 334 0.51 -1.15 29.83
CA HIS A 334 0.86 0.04 30.61
C HIS A 334 2.30 0.11 31.16
N ASN A 335 3.18 -0.78 30.69
CA ASN A 335 4.57 -0.84 31.15
C ASN A 335 5.55 -0.70 29.99
N VAL A 336 6.43 0.29 30.08
CA VAL A 336 7.49 0.56 29.09
C VAL A 336 8.65 -0.44 29.21
N ASN A 337 8.82 -1.05 30.38
CA ASN A 337 9.81 -2.07 30.68
C ASN A 337 9.11 -3.32 31.26
N PRO A 338 8.30 -4.05 30.45
CA PRO A 338 7.54 -5.19 30.92
C PRO A 338 8.48 -6.30 31.40
N LEU A 339 8.22 -6.79 32.61
CA LEU A 339 8.79 -8.02 33.13
C LEU A 339 7.95 -9.17 32.60
N LEU A 340 8.57 -10.07 31.85
CA LEU A 340 7.89 -11.19 31.19
C LEU A 340 8.08 -12.49 31.98
N ASP A 341 9.29 -12.72 32.51
CA ASP A 341 9.74 -13.98 33.15
C ASP A 341 9.21 -15.23 32.43
N HIS A 342 9.25 -15.19 31.10
CA HIS A 342 8.68 -16.22 30.26
C HIS A 342 9.77 -17.23 29.89
N ARG A 343 9.56 -18.49 30.25
CA ARG A 343 10.50 -19.57 30.02
C ARG A 343 9.84 -20.65 29.20
N VAL A 344 10.48 -21.02 28.09
CA VAL A 344 10.04 -22.12 27.23
C VAL A 344 11.17 -23.11 27.13
N HIS A 345 10.89 -24.36 27.45
CA HIS A 345 11.86 -25.45 27.37
C HIS A 345 11.42 -26.41 26.27
N PHE A 346 12.29 -26.61 25.30
CA PHE A 346 12.13 -27.57 24.22
C PHE A 346 13.07 -28.76 24.40
N ALA A 347 12.57 -29.96 24.09
CA ALA A 347 13.36 -31.17 24.08
C ALA A 347 13.11 -31.96 22.78
N SER A 348 14.20 -32.39 22.16
CA SER A 348 14.20 -33.47 21.18
C SER A 348 14.79 -34.71 21.83
N LEU A 349 13.99 -35.78 21.95
CA LEU A 349 14.44 -37.03 22.57
C LEU A 349 15.40 -37.81 21.66
N GLN A 350 15.22 -37.68 20.34
CA GLN A 350 16.11 -38.20 19.30
C GLN A 350 16.22 -37.12 18.22
N THR A 351 17.35 -36.42 18.18
CA THR A 351 17.57 -35.34 17.21
C THR A 351 17.55 -35.89 15.79
N SER A 352 16.63 -35.42 14.97
CA SER A 352 16.54 -35.79 13.56
C SER A 352 17.51 -34.96 12.70
N GLN A 353 17.77 -35.46 11.48
CA GLN A 353 18.48 -34.67 10.46
C GLN A 353 17.76 -33.36 10.15
N ARG A 354 16.42 -33.38 10.15
CA ARG A 354 15.60 -32.20 9.89
C ARG A 354 15.82 -31.10 10.93
N LEU A 355 15.79 -31.45 12.21
CA LEU A 355 16.05 -30.50 13.28
C LEU A 355 17.48 -29.95 13.19
N LEU A 356 18.44 -30.81 12.87
CA LEU A 356 19.82 -30.40 12.68
C LEU A 356 19.99 -29.42 11.52
N ASP A 357 19.37 -29.69 10.36
CA ASP A 357 19.40 -28.81 9.20
C ASP A 357 18.75 -27.45 9.51
N TYR A 358 17.64 -27.45 10.26
CA TYR A 358 16.99 -26.23 10.72
C TYR A 358 17.91 -25.38 11.60
N LEU A 359 18.53 -25.98 12.62
CA LEU A 359 19.43 -25.27 13.53
C LEU A 359 20.64 -24.66 12.80
N GLN A 360 21.09 -25.26 11.69
CA GLN A 360 22.22 -24.77 10.90
C GLN A 360 21.86 -23.68 9.89
N SER A 361 20.62 -23.68 9.39
CA SER A 361 20.23 -22.87 8.23
C SER A 361 19.13 -21.85 8.51
N SER A 362 18.47 -21.97 9.66
CA SER A 362 17.33 -21.16 10.05
C SER A 362 17.44 -20.67 11.49
N ALA A 363 16.81 -19.52 11.75
CA ALA A 363 16.79 -18.86 13.03
C ALA A 363 15.44 -19.05 13.70
N VAL A 364 15.44 -19.09 15.04
CA VAL A 364 14.23 -18.96 15.83
C VAL A 364 13.78 -17.50 15.78
N VAL A 365 12.53 -17.25 15.37
CA VAL A 365 12.03 -15.89 15.18
C VAL A 365 11.19 -15.47 16.38
N LEU A 366 11.58 -14.35 16.99
CA LEU A 366 10.79 -13.63 17.98
C LEU A 366 10.09 -12.46 17.33
N GLU A 367 8.80 -12.33 17.55
CA GLU A 367 7.98 -11.23 17.05
C GLU A 367 7.45 -10.40 18.21
N LEU A 368 7.76 -9.10 18.24
CA LEU A 368 7.20 -8.18 19.21
C LEU A 368 5.90 -7.59 18.66
N TRP A 369 4.79 -7.95 19.29
CA TRP A 369 3.46 -7.49 18.96
C TRP A 369 3.00 -6.37 19.89
N GLY A 370 2.45 -5.31 19.30
CA GLY A 370 1.89 -4.15 19.98
C GLY A 370 0.38 -4.26 20.07
N LEU A 371 -0.13 -4.17 21.30
CA LEU A 371 -1.55 -4.21 21.60
C LEU A 371 -2.10 -2.79 21.84
N GLN A 372 -3.38 -2.62 21.53
CA GLN A 372 -4.10 -1.36 21.60
C GLN A 372 -5.44 -1.58 22.28
N GLU A 373 -5.96 -0.56 22.95
CA GLU A 373 -7.26 -0.65 23.61
C GLU A 373 -8.36 -1.11 22.61
N GLY A 374 -9.02 -2.21 22.95
CA GLY A 374 -10.05 -2.85 22.14
C GLY A 374 -9.55 -3.93 21.16
N CYS A 375 -8.26 -4.23 21.09
CA CYS A 375 -7.77 -5.42 20.37
C CYS A 375 -7.91 -6.69 21.21
N THR A 376 -8.04 -7.82 20.54
CA THR A 376 -7.95 -9.15 21.17
C THR A 376 -6.50 -9.54 21.36
N ASP A 377 -6.19 -10.13 22.52
CA ASP A 377 -4.87 -10.70 22.77
C ASP A 377 -4.57 -11.86 21.81
N LEU A 378 -3.30 -12.05 21.50
CA LEU A 378 -2.81 -13.20 20.72
C LEU A 378 -2.83 -14.45 21.60
N ILE A 379 -3.38 -15.54 21.08
CA ILE A 379 -3.59 -16.79 21.81
C ILE A 379 -2.70 -17.87 21.23
N SER A 380 -1.99 -18.61 22.10
CA SER A 380 -1.26 -19.81 21.70
C SER A 380 -2.22 -20.97 21.55
N SER A 381 -2.27 -21.58 20.37
CA SER A 381 -2.90 -22.89 20.21
C SER A 381 -1.87 -23.96 20.58
N LEU A 382 -2.17 -24.74 21.62
CA LEU A 382 -1.39 -25.91 22.02
C LEU A 382 -2.00 -27.21 21.47
N GLU A 383 -2.97 -27.09 20.55
CA GLU A 383 -3.67 -28.25 20.00
C GLU A 383 -2.71 -29.07 19.12
N GLY A 384 -2.49 -30.32 19.53
CA GLY A 384 -1.53 -31.23 18.89
C GLY A 384 -0.08 -31.10 19.38
N VAL A 385 0.21 -30.20 20.33
CA VAL A 385 1.55 -30.05 20.92
C VAL A 385 1.76 -31.09 22.02
N ARG A 386 2.87 -31.84 21.95
CA ARG A 386 3.25 -32.75 23.03
C ARG A 386 4.07 -32.01 24.08
N MET A 387 3.64 -32.14 25.33
CA MET A 387 4.37 -31.62 26.48
C MET A 387 4.58 -32.73 27.50
N THR A 388 5.74 -32.71 28.18
CA THR A 388 5.96 -33.56 29.34
C THR A 388 5.15 -33.07 30.54
N THR A 389 5.06 -33.88 31.59
CA THR A 389 4.43 -33.48 32.88
C THR A 389 5.12 -32.30 33.55
N GLU A 390 6.37 -32.00 33.17
CA GLU A 390 7.16 -30.87 33.66
C GLU A 390 7.01 -29.62 32.77
N GLY A 391 6.17 -29.67 31.74
CA GLY A 391 5.91 -28.53 30.86
C GLY A 391 6.93 -28.36 29.73
N VAL A 392 7.73 -29.39 29.42
CA VAL A 392 8.74 -29.35 28.35
C VAL A 392 8.08 -29.70 27.02
N PHE A 393 8.24 -28.82 26.03
CA PHE A 393 7.75 -28.99 24.67
C PHE A 393 8.57 -30.03 23.92
N VAL A 394 7.94 -31.11 23.46
CA VAL A 394 8.62 -32.18 22.72
C VAL A 394 8.49 -31.93 21.24
N MET A 395 9.62 -31.73 20.56
CA MET A 395 9.63 -31.28 19.15
C MET A 395 9.27 -32.39 18.15
N GLU A 396 9.59 -33.66 18.44
CA GLU A 396 9.41 -34.78 17.48
C GLU A 396 9.10 -36.13 18.16
N GLU A 397 8.57 -37.09 17.37
CA GLU A 397 8.24 -38.47 17.79
C GLU A 397 9.28 -39.47 17.25
N ALA A 398 9.63 -40.48 18.04
CA ALA A 398 10.36 -41.67 17.58
C ALA A 398 9.43 -42.56 16.74
N GLY A 399 9.34 -42.30 15.43
CA GLY A 399 8.71 -43.18 14.42
C GLY A 399 9.76 -43.90 13.58
N PRO A 400 9.48 -45.12 13.06
CA PRO A 400 10.49 -45.94 12.39
C PRO A 400 10.96 -45.29 11.09
N ALA A 401 12.26 -45.43 10.83
CA ALA A 401 12.97 -44.88 9.67
C ALA A 401 12.22 -45.11 8.35
N ASP A 402 11.72 -44.03 7.74
CA ASP A 402 11.30 -44.01 6.35
C ASP A 402 12.13 -43.00 5.58
N THR A 403 12.91 -43.54 4.64
CA THR A 403 13.72 -42.84 3.66
C THR A 403 12.83 -42.10 2.66
N ALA A 404 12.76 -40.78 2.75
CA ALA A 404 12.29 -39.92 1.67
C ALA A 404 13.24 -38.72 1.49
N PRO A 405 13.51 -38.25 0.25
CA PRO A 405 14.56 -37.29 -0.01
C PRO A 405 14.22 -35.88 0.47
N VAL A 406 15.30 -35.19 0.83
CA VAL A 406 15.46 -33.87 1.43
C VAL A 406 15.10 -32.79 0.41
N ASP A 407 13.97 -32.09 0.62
CA ASP A 407 13.66 -30.73 0.10
C ASP A 407 12.26 -30.19 0.51
N SER A 408 11.52 -30.85 1.41
CA SER A 408 10.08 -30.56 1.65
C SER A 408 9.73 -30.13 3.07
N ALA A 409 10.72 -29.88 3.94
CA ALA A 409 10.49 -29.80 5.38
C ALA A 409 10.29 -28.37 5.95
N GLU A 410 10.97 -27.34 5.44
CA GLU A 410 10.62 -25.93 5.75
C GLU A 410 9.24 -25.56 5.19
N LEU A 411 8.87 -26.20 4.07
CA LEU A 411 7.51 -26.19 3.57
C LEU A 411 6.54 -26.88 4.55
N SER A 412 6.91 -27.88 5.37
CA SER A 412 5.89 -28.75 5.97
C SER A 412 5.02 -28.13 7.07
N CYS A 413 5.48 -27.14 7.85
CA CYS A 413 4.65 -26.52 8.90
C CYS A 413 3.85 -25.34 8.35
N SER A 414 4.50 -24.44 7.60
CA SER A 414 3.83 -23.35 6.89
C SER A 414 2.89 -23.86 5.81
N VAL A 415 3.23 -24.92 5.05
CA VAL A 415 2.30 -25.56 4.10
C VAL A 415 1.18 -26.28 4.84
N ARG A 416 1.40 -26.86 6.02
CA ARG A 416 0.31 -27.50 6.78
C ARG A 416 -0.66 -26.45 7.33
N ALA A 417 -0.15 -25.32 7.84
CA ALA A 417 -0.96 -24.16 8.23
C ALA A 417 -1.69 -23.55 7.02
N LEU A 418 -1.00 -23.29 5.91
CA LEU A 418 -1.60 -22.80 4.67
C LEU A 418 -2.58 -23.80 4.04
N GLN A 419 -2.38 -25.11 4.21
CA GLN A 419 -3.32 -26.15 3.78
C GLN A 419 -4.57 -26.13 4.65
N GLN A 420 -4.41 -25.92 5.97
CA GLN A 420 -5.51 -25.78 6.91
C GLN A 420 -6.31 -24.51 6.61
N ASP A 421 -5.64 -23.37 6.42
CA ASP A 421 -6.25 -22.11 5.97
C ASP A 421 -6.93 -22.26 4.62
N LEU A 422 -6.31 -22.98 3.66
CA LEU A 422 -6.91 -23.27 2.36
C LEU A 422 -8.17 -24.13 2.48
N GLU A 423 -8.18 -25.10 3.38
CA GLU A 423 -9.33 -25.98 3.62
C GLU A 423 -10.46 -25.23 4.34
N GLU A 424 -10.14 -24.36 5.29
CA GLU A 424 -11.07 -23.40 5.89
C GLU A 424 -11.63 -22.45 4.84
N LEU A 425 -10.79 -21.85 4.00
CA LEU A 425 -11.23 -20.96 2.92
C LEU A 425 -12.11 -21.69 1.91
N LYS A 426 -11.82 -22.96 1.60
CA LYS A 426 -12.66 -23.80 0.74
C LYS A 426 -14.01 -24.09 1.40
N SER A 427 -14.03 -24.39 2.70
CA SER A 427 -15.24 -24.62 3.48
C SER A 427 -16.12 -23.37 3.53
N VAL A 428 -15.52 -22.20 3.82
CA VAL A 428 -16.19 -20.89 3.77
C VAL A 428 -16.69 -20.59 2.37
N ASN A 429 -15.90 -20.83 1.31
CA ASN A 429 -16.35 -20.67 -0.08
C ASN A 429 -17.51 -21.61 -0.42
N ALA A 430 -17.49 -22.85 0.06
CA ALA A 430 -18.58 -23.81 -0.17
C ALA A 430 -19.86 -23.34 0.52
N SER A 431 -19.76 -22.82 1.75
CA SER A 431 -20.88 -22.22 2.48
C SER A 431 -21.45 -21.00 1.75
N LEU A 432 -20.58 -20.04 1.38
CA LEU A 432 -20.96 -18.85 0.61
C LEU A 432 -21.56 -19.19 -0.75
N ARG A 433 -21.11 -20.28 -1.41
CA ARG A 433 -21.72 -20.76 -2.66
C ARG A 433 -23.11 -21.33 -2.44
N LYS A 434 -23.34 -22.07 -1.35
CA LYS A 434 -24.68 -22.55 -0.97
C LYS A 434 -25.61 -21.39 -0.65
N GLU A 435 -25.14 -20.41 0.12
CA GLU A 435 -25.90 -19.20 0.44
C GLU A 435 -26.22 -18.40 -0.83
N ASN A 436 -25.24 -18.19 -1.71
CA ASN A 436 -25.47 -17.57 -3.02
C ASN A 436 -26.47 -18.35 -3.90
N HIS A 437 -26.47 -19.68 -3.81
CA HIS A 437 -27.44 -20.50 -4.53
C HIS A 437 -28.85 -20.29 -3.96
N SER A 438 -29.00 -20.32 -2.63
CA SER A 438 -30.26 -20.04 -1.95
C SER A 438 -30.78 -18.63 -2.25
N LEU A 439 -29.91 -17.61 -2.19
CA LEU A 439 -30.27 -16.23 -2.54
C LEU A 439 -30.68 -16.10 -4.02
N LYS A 440 -30.05 -16.84 -4.93
CA LYS A 440 -30.46 -16.88 -6.35
C LYS A 440 -31.81 -17.57 -6.53
N GLU A 441 -32.10 -18.62 -5.78
CA GLU A 441 -33.41 -19.28 -5.80
C GLU A 441 -34.50 -18.36 -5.21
N GLN A 442 -34.21 -17.66 -4.11
CA GLN A 442 -35.08 -16.64 -3.53
C GLN A 442 -35.33 -15.48 -4.51
N LEU A 443 -34.31 -15.03 -5.24
CA LEU A 443 -34.44 -14.00 -6.27
C LEU A 443 -35.28 -14.49 -7.47
N ASN A 444 -35.09 -15.74 -7.90
CA ASN A 444 -35.84 -16.33 -9.01
C ASN A 444 -37.30 -16.62 -8.65
N THR A 445 -37.57 -17.01 -7.40
CA THR A 445 -38.94 -17.18 -6.88
C THR A 445 -39.63 -15.83 -6.71
N ALA A 446 -38.93 -14.80 -6.23
CA ALA A 446 -39.44 -13.42 -6.24
C ALA A 446 -39.70 -12.87 -7.65
N ARG A 447 -38.93 -13.33 -8.65
CA ARG A 447 -39.11 -12.96 -10.07
C ARG A 447 -40.26 -13.71 -10.76
N ASN A 448 -40.56 -14.92 -10.33
CA ASN A 448 -41.61 -15.78 -10.90
C ASN A 448 -42.94 -15.73 -10.13
N GLY A 449 -42.96 -15.16 -8.92
CA GLY A 449 -44.18 -14.95 -8.11
C GLY A 449 -45.01 -13.72 -8.49
N GLY A 450 -44.59 -12.96 -9.50
CA GLY A 450 -45.40 -11.91 -10.13
C GLY A 450 -46.09 -12.46 -11.38
N GLU A 451 -47.37 -12.81 -11.27
CA GLU A 451 -48.17 -13.30 -12.39
C GLU A 451 -48.25 -12.30 -13.56
N SER A 452 -47.90 -12.81 -14.74
CA SER A 452 -48.61 -12.63 -16.01
C SER A 452 -48.68 -11.24 -16.66
N VAL A 453 -47.65 -10.88 -17.46
CA VAL A 453 -47.85 -10.13 -18.72
C VAL A 453 -46.86 -10.61 -19.81
N ARG A 454 -47.43 -10.90 -20.97
CA ARG A 454 -46.84 -11.37 -22.24
C ARG A 454 -45.49 -10.74 -22.64
N GLY A 455 -44.59 -11.62 -23.09
CA GLY A 455 -43.77 -11.46 -24.31
C GLY A 455 -43.05 -10.13 -24.54
N ARG A 456 -41.84 -9.99 -23.98
CA ARG A 456 -40.77 -9.16 -24.55
C ARG A 456 -39.43 -9.82 -24.27
N SER A 457 -38.63 -10.04 -25.31
CA SER A 457 -37.21 -10.39 -25.18
C SER A 457 -36.53 -9.33 -24.31
N VAL A 458 -36.17 -9.68 -23.08
CA VAL A 458 -35.49 -8.79 -22.14
C VAL A 458 -34.05 -8.66 -22.64
N ARG A 459 -33.77 -7.58 -23.37
CA ARG A 459 -32.38 -7.20 -23.68
C ARG A 459 -31.61 -7.02 -22.36
N PRO A 460 -30.39 -7.54 -22.25
CA PRO A 460 -29.60 -7.44 -21.02
C PRO A 460 -29.38 -5.97 -20.62
N SER A 461 -29.33 -5.73 -19.29
CA SER A 461 -29.00 -4.41 -18.75
C SER A 461 -27.57 -4.00 -19.12
N CYS A 462 -27.29 -2.70 -19.11
CA CYS A 462 -25.93 -2.19 -19.34
C CYS A 462 -24.93 -2.80 -18.35
N ASP A 463 -25.36 -3.06 -17.11
CA ASP A 463 -24.54 -3.70 -16.09
C ASP A 463 -24.26 -5.18 -16.40
N ALA A 464 -25.23 -5.90 -16.97
CA ALA A 464 -25.04 -7.27 -17.43
C ALA A 464 -24.15 -7.36 -18.69
N GLU A 465 -24.18 -6.35 -19.56
CA GLU A 465 -23.25 -6.22 -20.69
C GLU A 465 -21.83 -5.91 -20.18
N PHE A 466 -21.69 -4.98 -19.24
CA PHE A 466 -20.42 -4.61 -18.64
C PHE A 466 -19.77 -5.80 -17.91
N ALA A 467 -20.54 -6.55 -17.11
CA ALA A 467 -20.08 -7.75 -16.45
C ALA A 467 -19.59 -8.83 -17.44
N ARG A 468 -20.23 -8.94 -18.62
CA ARG A 468 -19.78 -9.86 -19.67
C ARG A 468 -18.48 -9.40 -20.32
N SER A 469 -18.35 -8.13 -20.66
CA SER A 469 -17.10 -7.58 -21.22
C SER A 469 -15.93 -7.69 -20.24
N LEU A 470 -16.17 -7.45 -18.95
CA LEU A 470 -15.16 -7.71 -17.91
C LEU A 470 -14.78 -9.20 -17.83
N LYS A 471 -15.75 -10.11 -17.88
CA LYS A 471 -15.48 -11.55 -17.85
C LYS A 471 -14.60 -12.00 -19.03
N VAL A 472 -14.86 -11.47 -20.23
CA VAL A 472 -14.05 -11.74 -21.42
C VAL A 472 -12.65 -11.16 -21.27
N PHE A 473 -12.53 -9.94 -20.75
CA PHE A 473 -11.22 -9.31 -20.49
C PHE A 473 -10.39 -10.12 -19.48
N TYR A 474 -10.95 -10.52 -18.35
CA TYR A 474 -10.22 -11.32 -17.35
C TYR A 474 -9.82 -12.70 -17.88
N HIS A 475 -10.65 -13.30 -18.73
CA HIS A 475 -10.29 -14.54 -19.41
C HIS A 475 -9.10 -14.34 -20.35
N SER A 476 -9.10 -13.28 -21.15
CA SER A 476 -7.99 -12.91 -22.04
C SER A 476 -6.70 -12.60 -21.27
N MET A 477 -6.79 -11.87 -20.15
CA MET A 477 -5.67 -11.58 -19.26
C MET A 477 -5.02 -12.82 -18.64
N THR A 478 -5.73 -13.95 -18.57
CA THR A 478 -5.15 -15.23 -18.13
C THR A 478 -4.09 -15.73 -19.12
N SER A 479 -4.32 -15.53 -20.43
CA SER A 479 -3.33 -15.85 -21.48
C SER A 479 -2.13 -14.91 -21.42
N VAL A 480 -2.39 -13.60 -21.32
CA VAL A 480 -1.36 -12.55 -21.21
C VAL A 480 -0.44 -12.81 -20.00
N ARG A 481 -1.02 -13.15 -18.85
CA ARG A 481 -0.27 -13.53 -17.65
C ARG A 481 0.59 -14.79 -17.87
N GLY A 482 0.07 -15.78 -18.60
CA GLY A 482 0.84 -16.97 -18.97
C GLY A 482 2.06 -16.65 -19.85
N GLN A 483 1.92 -15.73 -20.81
CA GLN A 483 3.04 -15.27 -21.64
C GLN A 483 4.08 -14.49 -20.83
N LEU A 484 3.64 -13.61 -19.93
CA LEU A 484 4.55 -12.88 -19.04
C LEU A 484 5.35 -13.83 -18.14
N GLN A 485 4.72 -14.88 -17.64
CA GLN A 485 5.41 -15.91 -16.86
C GLN A 485 6.43 -16.70 -17.70
N ARG A 486 6.15 -16.94 -18.99
CA ARG A 486 7.12 -17.56 -19.91
C ARG A 486 8.32 -16.65 -20.15
N LEU A 487 8.09 -15.35 -20.41
CA LEU A 487 9.16 -14.36 -20.54
C LEU A 487 10.05 -14.31 -19.31
N ARG A 488 9.47 -14.32 -18.09
CA ARG A 488 10.23 -14.29 -16.84
C ARG A 488 11.05 -15.56 -16.57
N ARG A 489 10.61 -16.71 -17.08
CA ARG A 489 11.29 -18.01 -16.88
C ARG A 489 12.31 -18.32 -17.97
N HIS A 490 12.25 -17.64 -19.10
CA HIS A 490 13.14 -17.91 -20.23
C HIS A 490 14.51 -17.24 -19.99
N ARG A 491 15.55 -18.07 -19.77
CA ARG A 491 16.94 -17.64 -19.58
C ARG A 491 17.84 -18.29 -20.64
N PRO A 492 18.95 -17.64 -21.03
CA PRO A 492 19.91 -18.26 -21.93
C PRO A 492 20.60 -19.43 -21.21
N SER A 493 20.99 -20.46 -21.97
CA SER A 493 21.77 -21.56 -21.41
C SER A 493 23.17 -21.07 -21.02
N GLU A 494 23.73 -21.57 -19.93
CA GLU A 494 25.05 -21.16 -19.42
C GLU A 494 26.20 -21.53 -20.39
N ASP A 495 25.99 -22.53 -21.25
CA ASP A 495 26.95 -22.99 -22.26
C ASP A 495 26.71 -22.39 -23.68
N SER A 496 25.97 -21.27 -23.79
CA SER A 496 25.59 -20.72 -25.10
C SER A 496 26.71 -19.93 -25.78
N ASP A 497 27.15 -20.36 -26.96
CA ASP A 497 28.01 -19.55 -27.85
C ASP A 497 27.31 -18.26 -28.34
N LEU A 498 28.06 -17.32 -28.91
CA LEU A 498 27.55 -16.04 -29.43
C LEU A 498 26.36 -16.16 -30.39
N LEU A 499 26.32 -17.23 -31.21
CA LEU A 499 25.19 -17.52 -32.09
C LEU A 499 23.94 -17.94 -31.31
N GLY A 500 24.11 -18.73 -30.24
CA GLY A 500 23.03 -19.14 -29.34
C GLY A 500 22.45 -17.96 -28.56
N LEU A 501 23.30 -17.05 -28.09
CA LEU A 501 22.85 -15.81 -27.44
C LEU A 501 22.07 -14.89 -28.39
N ARG A 502 22.48 -14.80 -29.66
CA ARG A 502 21.74 -14.03 -30.67
C ARG A 502 20.36 -14.60 -30.94
N LEU A 503 20.25 -15.92 -31.10
CA LEU A 503 18.97 -16.60 -31.30
C LEU A 503 18.05 -16.44 -30.07
N PHE A 504 18.61 -16.49 -28.86
CA PHE A 504 17.88 -16.21 -27.63
C PHE A 504 17.33 -14.78 -27.60
N VAL A 505 18.13 -13.77 -27.95
CA VAL A 505 17.68 -12.37 -28.01
C VAL A 505 16.58 -12.17 -29.05
N ASP A 506 16.70 -12.79 -30.22
CA ASP A 506 15.67 -12.73 -31.27
C ASP A 506 14.37 -13.40 -30.81
N GLU A 507 14.46 -14.53 -30.11
CA GLU A 507 13.30 -15.23 -29.55
C GLU A 507 12.63 -14.45 -28.42
N GLN A 508 13.41 -13.87 -27.50
CA GLN A 508 12.91 -12.97 -26.45
C GLN A 508 12.21 -11.74 -27.04
N SER A 509 12.80 -11.15 -28.07
CA SER A 509 12.22 -9.98 -28.76
C SER A 509 10.88 -10.32 -29.43
N ARG A 510 10.75 -11.53 -29.99
CA ARG A 510 9.48 -12.03 -30.52
C ARG A 510 8.44 -12.24 -29.42
N LEU A 511 8.81 -12.92 -28.32
CA LEU A 511 7.90 -13.16 -27.20
C LEU A 511 7.41 -11.87 -26.54
N LEU A 512 8.27 -10.86 -26.42
CA LEU A 512 7.89 -9.53 -25.92
C LEU A 512 6.91 -8.82 -26.84
N ARG A 513 7.12 -8.93 -28.16
CA ARG A 513 6.20 -8.38 -29.17
C ARG A 513 4.83 -9.05 -29.08
N ASP A 514 4.79 -10.38 -29.05
CA ASP A 514 3.55 -11.16 -28.95
C ASP A 514 2.78 -10.82 -27.66
N PHE A 515 3.49 -10.68 -26.54
CA PHE A 515 2.91 -10.24 -25.27
C PHE A 515 2.31 -8.83 -25.37
N SER A 516 3.05 -7.88 -25.96
CA SER A 516 2.59 -6.50 -26.13
C SER A 516 1.34 -6.44 -27.00
N GLU A 517 1.33 -7.13 -28.15
CA GLU A 517 0.19 -7.16 -29.07
C GLU A 517 -1.05 -7.78 -28.42
N GLN A 518 -0.90 -8.88 -27.68
CA GLN A 518 -2.03 -9.49 -26.98
C GLN A 518 -2.59 -8.60 -25.88
N LEU A 519 -1.73 -7.97 -25.08
CA LEU A 519 -2.16 -7.05 -24.03
C LEU A 519 -2.90 -5.84 -24.62
N GLU A 520 -2.34 -5.25 -25.67
CA GLU A 520 -2.96 -4.12 -26.38
C GLU A 520 -4.31 -4.51 -26.97
N GLN A 521 -4.42 -5.69 -27.56
CA GLN A 521 -5.68 -6.21 -28.09
C GLN A 521 -6.74 -6.42 -26.99
N SER A 522 -6.36 -7.00 -25.84
CA SER A 522 -7.26 -7.20 -24.69
C SER A 522 -7.79 -5.87 -24.16
N VAL A 523 -6.91 -4.88 -24.00
CA VAL A 523 -7.27 -3.54 -23.49
C VAL A 523 -8.11 -2.77 -24.51
N SER A 524 -7.74 -2.81 -25.79
CA SER A 524 -8.48 -2.14 -26.87
C SER A 524 -9.89 -2.70 -27.00
N THR A 525 -10.05 -4.02 -26.93
CA THR A 525 -11.36 -4.68 -26.97
C THR A 525 -12.24 -4.25 -25.80
N LEU A 526 -11.70 -4.24 -24.57
CA LEU A 526 -12.44 -3.77 -23.40
C LEU A 526 -12.83 -2.30 -23.53
N LYS A 527 -11.92 -1.45 -24.01
CA LYS A 527 -12.18 -0.02 -24.22
C LYS A 527 -13.32 0.20 -25.23
N GLN A 528 -13.34 -0.56 -26.33
CA GLN A 528 -14.40 -0.49 -27.34
C GLN A 528 -15.75 -0.95 -26.77
N ASP A 529 -15.76 -2.06 -26.04
CA ASP A 529 -16.96 -2.59 -25.37
C ASP A 529 -17.54 -1.59 -24.36
N VAL A 530 -16.70 -1.03 -23.50
CA VAL A 530 -17.11 -0.03 -22.51
C VAL A 530 -17.63 1.23 -23.19
N ALA A 531 -16.95 1.71 -24.24
CA ALA A 531 -17.43 2.86 -25.01
C ALA A 531 -18.81 2.60 -25.64
N ALA A 532 -19.04 1.40 -26.18
CA ALA A 532 -20.32 1.00 -26.75
C ALA A 532 -21.43 0.88 -25.68
N ILE A 533 -21.11 0.38 -24.49
CA ILE A 533 -22.04 0.29 -23.36
C ILE A 533 -22.39 1.69 -22.84
N VAL A 534 -21.40 2.58 -22.70
CA VAL A 534 -21.60 3.97 -22.26
C VAL A 534 -22.45 4.75 -23.26
N ARG A 535 -22.21 4.61 -24.56
CA ARG A 535 -23.07 5.21 -25.61
C ARG A 535 -24.52 4.74 -25.49
N ARG A 536 -24.73 3.42 -25.38
CA ARG A 536 -26.08 2.85 -25.18
C ARG A 536 -26.73 3.27 -23.87
N LYS A 537 -25.96 3.41 -22.78
CA LYS A 537 -26.48 3.90 -21.49
C LYS A 537 -26.94 5.35 -21.63
N ARG A 538 -26.15 6.20 -22.30
CA ARG A 538 -26.49 7.60 -22.61
C ARG A 538 -27.76 7.73 -23.47
N GLU A 539 -27.87 6.91 -24.52
CA GLU A 539 -29.07 6.85 -25.38
C GLU A 539 -30.33 6.43 -24.60
N ARG A 540 -30.21 5.50 -23.64
CA ARG A 540 -31.34 5.05 -22.79
C ARG A 540 -31.74 6.05 -21.71
N SER A 541 -30.81 6.88 -21.23
CA SER A 541 -31.08 7.90 -20.22
C SER A 541 -31.73 9.18 -20.77
N GLY A 542 -31.94 9.31 -22.09
CA GLY A 542 -32.72 10.40 -22.68
C GLY A 542 -32.11 11.80 -22.55
N ILE A 543 -30.81 11.94 -22.34
CA ILE A 543 -30.15 13.22 -22.01
C ILE A 543 -30.07 14.20 -23.19
N TRP A 544 -30.55 13.84 -24.39
CA TRP A 544 -30.78 14.77 -25.49
C TRP A 544 -32.25 14.76 -25.90
N SER A 545 -33.01 15.71 -25.35
CA SER A 545 -34.11 16.45 -25.98
C SER A 545 -34.12 17.85 -25.40
#